data_AF-A0A3M6H2Q5-F1
#
_entry.id   AF-A0A3M6H2Q5-F1
#
_cell.length_a   1.000
_cell.length_b   1.000
_cell.length_c   1.000
_cell.angle_alpha   90.00
_cell.angle_beta   90.00
_cell.angle_gamma   90.00
#
_symmetry.space_group_name_H-M   'P 1'
#
loop_
_entity.id
_entity.type
_entity.pdbx_description
1 polymer ?
#
loop_
_entity_poly.entity_id
_entity_poly.type
_entity_poly.pdbx_seq_one_letter_code
_entity_poly.pdbx_strand_id
1 'polypeptide(L)'
;MQDEIRLHFQSGKAIAKDWLSTARRWLDGLGGIAGSITWGVIMLNFINTALTYRDLTRDGDFSAKDIGKVAYGLGYSLNLLMAVFVEAPWAVIRDATPVLIDGKNVGILDRSAGYWRAKGNLAWGDAIRGFRVSMVAMGGFGLAAVTLELFDVRNDFYAAKTSEEKDAIIVKGISIFAMGVGSTFQLMAGLSPASVFTIVAMSPWFSVALLVIGSIYLFTTMALSYFKQDSVGWWLRKCCWSKTLDYRYPKTAKGKSDDVRALIEIQLSPQIHVKSTVHYENRYLGKGDYYSVAVQNGAGVQVRLPNLVRGESVHFNIVSSKRPWGVLPIEKIDDALHQAFLDRGQFRKAEQFGMLTNKPAGEASEDFTYPLMPPENEDLIWETWVPLDMDATYLELQIWYPVTLINPGEDDRSYLFQMELGTRGDTAIDGLAAVELEVKASSRIGTPTLEVAEDIPV
;
A
#
# COMPACT_ATOMS: atom_id res chain seq x y z
N MET A 1 2.11 1.53 30.94
CA MET A 1 1.78 1.56 29.50
C MET A 1 1.89 2.95 28.89
N GLN A 2 1.06 3.96 29.23
CA GLN A 2 1.20 5.32 28.65
C GLN A 2 2.60 5.95 28.83
N ASP A 3 3.18 5.88 30.03
CA ASP A 3 4.54 6.39 30.28
C ASP A 3 5.63 5.60 29.54
N GLU A 4 5.44 4.29 29.35
CA GLU A 4 6.35 3.40 28.63
C GLU A 4 6.34 3.71 27.12
N ILE A 5 5.15 3.96 26.56
CA ILE A 5 4.97 4.40 25.16
C ILE A 5 5.56 5.81 24.98
N ARG A 6 5.30 6.74 25.92
CA ARG A 6 5.88 8.09 25.89
C ARG A 6 7.41 8.04 25.90
N LEU A 7 8.00 7.20 26.74
CA LEU A 7 9.45 6.99 26.81
C LEU A 7 10.00 6.32 25.53
N HIS A 8 9.26 5.37 24.95
CA HIS A 8 9.64 4.72 23.69
C HIS A 8 9.73 5.74 22.54
N PHE A 9 8.71 6.58 22.36
CA PHE A 9 8.71 7.64 21.33
C PHE A 9 9.69 8.78 21.63
N GLN A 10 9.90 9.14 22.90
CA GLN A 10 10.93 10.12 23.29
C GLN A 10 12.36 9.60 23.12
N SER A 11 12.56 8.29 23.18
CA SER A 11 13.89 7.68 23.07
C SER A 11 14.44 7.62 21.64
N GLY A 12 13.59 7.83 20.62
CA GLY A 12 13.98 7.78 19.20
C GLY A 12 14.54 6.43 18.74
N LYS A 13 14.47 5.38 19.56
CA LYS A 13 15.00 4.05 19.21
C LYS A 13 14.15 3.41 18.12
N ALA A 14 14.78 3.19 16.96
CA ALA A 14 14.35 2.40 15.81
C ALA A 14 12.85 2.02 15.81
N ILE A 15 12.02 3.01 15.48
CA ILE A 15 10.55 2.90 15.32
C ILE A 15 10.18 1.79 14.32
N ALA A 16 11.11 1.28 13.52
CA ALA A 16 10.87 0.19 12.56
C ALA A 16 11.19 -1.22 13.09
N LYS A 17 12.21 -1.41 13.93
CA LYS A 17 12.77 -2.75 14.19
C LYS A 17 11.96 -3.59 15.18
N ASP A 18 11.40 -2.95 16.21
CA ASP A 18 10.71 -3.62 17.32
C ASP A 18 9.24 -3.22 17.43
N TRP A 19 8.70 -2.47 16.46
CA TRP A 19 7.37 -1.89 16.56
C TRP A 19 6.26 -2.93 16.60
N LEU A 20 6.30 -3.92 15.71
CA LEU A 20 5.25 -4.93 15.60
C LEU A 20 5.20 -5.80 16.88
N SER A 21 6.34 -6.13 17.46
CA SER A 21 6.44 -6.87 18.73
C SER A 21 6.03 -6.03 19.93
N THR A 22 6.33 -4.73 19.90
CA THR A 22 5.97 -3.78 20.96
C THR A 22 4.48 -3.44 20.93
N ALA A 23 3.90 -3.25 19.74
CA ALA A 23 2.47 -3.06 19.52
C ALA A 23 1.68 -4.29 19.95
N ARG A 24 2.15 -5.51 19.65
CA ARG A 24 1.53 -6.76 20.12
C ARG A 24 1.55 -6.89 21.64
N ARG A 25 2.69 -6.57 22.27
CA ARG A 25 2.84 -6.54 23.74
C ARG A 25 1.90 -5.51 24.40
N TRP A 26 1.68 -4.36 23.75
CA TRP A 26 0.72 -3.36 24.23
C TRP A 26 -0.73 -3.81 24.03
N LEU A 27 -1.06 -4.45 22.90
CA LEU A 27 -2.36 -5.08 22.64
C LEU A 27 -2.70 -6.17 23.66
N ASP A 28 -1.75 -7.06 23.97
CA ASP A 28 -1.93 -8.14 24.94
C ASP A 28 -2.09 -7.62 26.38
N GLY A 29 -1.49 -6.47 26.70
CA GLY A 29 -1.62 -5.79 28.00
C GLY A 29 -2.90 -4.96 28.19
N LEU A 30 -3.74 -4.80 27.16
CA LEU A 30 -4.91 -3.91 27.15
C LEU A 30 -6.23 -4.57 27.61
N GLY A 31 -6.16 -5.79 28.15
CA GLY A 31 -7.32 -6.50 28.71
C GLY A 31 -7.93 -5.78 29.93
N GLY A 32 -8.83 -4.81 29.70
CA GLY A 32 -9.84 -4.42 30.71
C GLY A 32 -10.11 -2.93 30.97
N ILE A 33 -9.56 -1.97 30.23
CA ILE A 33 -9.83 -0.53 30.50
C ILE A 33 -10.48 0.11 29.27
N ALA A 34 -11.41 1.04 29.48
CA ALA A 34 -12.11 1.86 28.46
C ALA A 34 -11.20 2.54 27.41
N GLY A 35 -9.88 2.51 27.58
CA GLY A 35 -8.89 2.81 26.55
C GLY A 35 -8.78 1.77 25.43
N SER A 36 -9.40 0.58 25.53
CA SER A 36 -9.29 -0.49 24.53
C SER A 36 -9.82 -0.10 23.14
N ILE A 37 -10.84 0.76 23.06
CA ILE A 37 -11.40 1.23 21.78
C ILE A 37 -10.49 2.28 21.13
N THR A 38 -10.07 3.31 21.88
CA THR A 38 -9.18 4.36 21.35
C THR A 38 -7.82 3.80 20.96
N TRP A 39 -7.26 2.91 21.80
CA TRP A 39 -6.02 2.20 21.46
C TRP A 39 -6.20 1.20 20.32
N GLY A 40 -7.34 0.52 20.24
CA GLY A 40 -7.69 -0.35 19.11
C GLY A 40 -7.72 0.42 17.80
N VAL A 41 -8.34 1.60 17.76
CA VAL A 41 -8.38 2.47 16.57
C VAL A 41 -7.00 3.00 16.21
N ILE A 42 -6.19 3.42 17.19
CA ILE A 42 -4.80 3.84 16.95
C ILE A 42 -3.98 2.70 16.34
N MET A 43 -4.08 1.50 16.93
CA MET A 43 -3.36 0.32 16.44
C MET A 43 -3.84 -0.11 15.06
N LEU A 44 -5.16 -0.09 14.80
CA LEU A 44 -5.71 -0.35 13.48
C LEU A 44 -5.22 0.67 12.45
N ASN A 45 -5.09 1.95 12.81
CA ASN A 45 -4.61 2.97 11.89
C ASN A 45 -3.10 2.84 11.60
N PHE A 46 -2.31 2.47 12.61
CA PHE A 46 -0.90 2.12 12.41
C PHE A 46 -0.73 0.84 11.59
N ILE A 47 -1.53 -0.20 11.82
CA ILE A 47 -1.56 -1.42 11.01
C ILE A 47 -1.96 -1.08 9.58
N ASN A 48 -3.01 -0.29 9.39
CA ASN A 48 -3.46 0.13 8.06
C ASN A 48 -2.39 0.97 7.34
N THR A 49 -1.68 1.86 8.04
CA THR A 49 -0.55 2.61 7.47
C THR A 49 0.61 1.70 7.12
N ALA A 50 0.91 0.69 7.94
CA ALA A 50 1.93 -0.31 7.65
C ALA A 50 1.51 -1.24 6.49
N LEU A 51 0.23 -1.58 6.37
CA LEU A 51 -0.32 -2.33 5.24
C LEU A 51 -0.34 -1.48 3.97
N THR A 52 -0.72 -0.20 4.05
CA THR A 52 -0.67 0.75 2.93
C THR A 52 0.77 0.96 2.48
N TYR A 53 1.71 1.10 3.42
CA TYR A 53 3.13 1.08 3.12
C TYR A 53 3.50 -0.22 2.39
N ARG A 54 3.06 -1.37 2.92
CA ARG A 54 3.35 -2.70 2.37
C ARG A 54 2.78 -2.91 0.96
N ASP A 55 1.59 -2.40 0.70
CA ASP A 55 0.87 -2.55 -0.57
C ASP A 55 1.39 -1.54 -1.60
N LEU A 56 1.76 -0.31 -1.20
CA LEU A 56 2.39 0.69 -2.09
C LEU A 56 3.86 0.37 -2.40
N THR A 57 4.55 -0.28 -1.47
CA THR A 57 5.87 -0.85 -1.74
C THR A 57 5.81 -2.14 -2.51
N ARG A 58 4.61 -2.71 -2.77
CA ARG A 58 4.48 -3.77 -3.77
C ARG A 58 4.94 -3.12 -5.06
N ASP A 59 4.28 -2.08 -5.54
CA ASP A 59 4.42 -1.51 -6.88
C ASP A 59 5.80 -1.09 -7.44
N GLY A 60 6.93 -1.23 -6.74
CA GLY A 60 8.28 -1.36 -7.30
C GLY A 60 9.11 -0.08 -7.54
N ASP A 61 8.57 1.10 -7.25
CA ASP A 61 9.36 2.31 -6.98
C ASP A 61 8.50 3.20 -6.07
N PHE A 62 9.15 3.93 -5.16
CA PHE A 62 8.45 4.91 -4.35
C PHE A 62 8.22 6.18 -5.17
N SER A 63 7.07 6.27 -5.81
CA SER A 63 6.62 7.57 -6.31
C SER A 63 6.52 8.55 -5.13
N ALA A 64 6.82 9.83 -5.36
CA ALA A 64 6.67 10.88 -4.34
C ALA A 64 5.23 10.92 -3.75
N LYS A 65 4.25 10.44 -4.54
CA LYS A 65 2.86 10.27 -4.14
C LYS A 65 2.72 9.20 -3.05
N ASP A 66 3.39 8.06 -3.19
CA ASP A 66 3.28 6.92 -2.28
C ASP A 66 4.02 7.13 -0.95
N ILE A 67 5.16 7.82 -1.00
CA ILE A 67 5.80 8.36 0.22
C ILE A 67 4.85 9.32 0.93
N GLY A 68 4.14 10.17 0.18
CA GLY A 68 3.10 11.06 0.69
C GLY A 68 1.99 10.30 1.44
N LYS A 69 1.52 9.17 0.88
CA LYS A 69 0.46 8.34 1.46
C LYS A 69 0.81 7.72 2.80
N VAL A 70 2.00 7.15 2.88
CA VAL A 70 2.54 6.62 4.13
C VAL A 70 2.72 7.76 5.14
N ALA A 71 3.29 8.88 4.71
CA ALA A 71 3.62 9.99 5.58
C ALA A 71 2.36 10.64 6.20
N TYR A 72 1.29 10.84 5.44
CA TYR A 72 0.04 11.34 6.02
C TYR A 72 -0.65 10.28 6.90
N GLY A 73 -0.59 8.98 6.53
CA GLY A 73 -1.10 7.89 7.37
C GLY A 73 -0.43 7.88 8.75
N LEU A 74 0.90 7.97 8.78
CA LEU A 74 1.68 8.11 10.01
C LEU A 74 1.33 9.39 10.78
N GLY A 75 1.15 10.51 10.07
CA GLY A 75 0.73 11.77 10.67
C GLY A 75 -0.63 11.67 11.38
N TYR A 76 -1.62 11.01 10.78
CA TYR A 76 -2.91 10.75 11.45
C TYR A 76 -2.77 9.79 12.63
N SER A 77 -1.96 8.74 12.53
CA SER A 77 -1.71 7.82 13.64
C SER A 77 -1.04 8.52 14.84
N LEU A 78 -0.05 9.39 14.58
CA LEU A 78 0.62 10.18 15.60
C LEU A 78 -0.30 11.27 16.18
N ASN A 79 -1.15 11.91 15.37
CA ASN A 79 -2.19 12.83 15.84
C ASN A 79 -3.12 12.14 16.87
N LEU A 80 -3.64 10.96 16.55
CA LEU A 80 -4.51 10.19 17.45
C LEU A 80 -3.77 9.74 18.74
N LEU A 81 -2.50 9.35 18.62
CA LEU A 81 -1.68 9.01 19.78
C LEU A 81 -1.52 10.20 20.73
N MET A 82 -1.28 11.39 20.18
CA MET A 82 -1.16 12.60 20.99
C MET A 82 -2.48 12.98 21.67
N ALA A 83 -3.63 12.70 21.04
CA ALA A 83 -4.95 12.89 21.65
C ALA A 83 -5.08 12.14 22.99
N VAL A 84 -4.62 10.90 23.04
CA VAL A 84 -4.60 10.09 24.27
C VAL A 84 -3.68 10.69 25.33
N PHE A 85 -2.55 11.28 24.92
CA PHE A 85 -1.61 11.94 25.83
C PHE A 85 -2.05 13.33 26.29
N VAL A 86 -3.07 13.93 25.67
CA VAL A 86 -3.69 15.18 26.14
C VAL A 86 -4.66 14.92 27.30
N GLU A 87 -5.32 13.76 27.32
CA GLU A 87 -6.43 13.48 28.23
C GLU A 87 -6.04 13.55 29.72
N ALA A 88 -4.96 12.87 30.12
CA ALA A 88 -4.53 12.85 31.51
C ALA A 88 -4.06 14.23 32.03
N PRO A 89 -3.20 14.98 31.30
CA PRO A 89 -2.90 16.37 31.65
C PRO A 89 -4.13 17.28 31.68
N TRP A 90 -5.06 17.11 30.75
CA TRP A 90 -6.28 17.92 30.69
C TRP A 90 -7.20 17.67 31.88
N ALA A 91 -7.35 16.44 32.36
CA ALA A 91 -8.14 16.13 33.54
C ALA A 91 -7.63 16.92 34.76
N VAL A 92 -6.32 16.95 34.98
CA VAL A 92 -5.69 17.74 36.06
C VAL A 92 -5.95 19.24 35.89
N ILE A 93 -5.93 19.74 34.66
CA ILE A 93 -6.16 21.15 34.35
C ILE A 93 -7.63 21.55 34.54
N ARG A 94 -8.55 20.71 34.09
CA ARG A 94 -10.00 20.92 34.19
C ARG A 94 -10.47 20.90 35.64
N ASP A 95 -9.92 19.98 36.43
CA ASP A 95 -10.34 19.75 37.82
C ASP A 95 -9.60 20.68 38.81
N ALA A 96 -8.62 21.47 38.33
CA ALA A 96 -7.90 22.43 39.16
C ALA A 96 -8.79 23.62 39.55
N THR A 97 -8.88 23.88 40.85
CA THR A 97 -9.56 25.07 41.37
C THR A 97 -8.67 26.31 41.20
N PRO A 98 -9.23 27.45 40.77
CA PRO A 98 -8.49 28.72 40.72
C PRO A 98 -7.93 29.09 42.09
N VAL A 99 -6.69 29.59 42.12
CA VAL A 99 -6.04 30.01 43.37
C VAL A 99 -6.06 31.53 43.45
N LEU A 100 -6.29 32.06 44.65
CA LEU A 100 -6.21 33.49 44.91
C LEU A 100 -4.73 33.91 44.97
N ILE A 101 -4.27 34.69 43.98
CA ILE A 101 -2.92 35.26 43.94
C ILE A 101 -3.09 36.77 43.76
N ASP A 102 -2.54 37.56 44.68
CA ASP A 102 -2.65 39.03 44.69
C ASP A 102 -4.09 39.54 44.59
N GLY A 103 -5.02 38.88 45.29
CA GLY A 103 -6.44 39.26 45.32
C GLY A 103 -7.24 38.91 44.05
N LYS A 104 -6.64 38.20 43.08
CA LYS A 104 -7.29 37.76 41.84
C LYS A 104 -7.35 36.23 41.79
N ASN A 105 -8.45 35.70 41.26
CA ASN A 105 -8.55 34.29 40.90
C ASN A 105 -7.67 34.04 39.68
N VAL A 106 -6.62 33.25 39.86
CA VAL A 106 -5.70 32.84 38.81
C VAL A 106 -5.93 31.35 38.54
N GLY A 107 -6.36 31.04 37.32
CA GLY A 107 -6.51 29.67 36.84
C GLY A 107 -5.16 29.02 36.59
N ILE A 108 -5.15 27.69 36.56
CA ILE A 108 -3.92 26.90 36.32
C ILE A 108 -3.23 27.28 34.99
N LEU A 109 -4.00 27.58 33.94
CA LEU A 109 -3.51 27.93 32.61
C LEU A 109 -3.03 29.38 32.48
N ASP A 110 -3.42 30.28 33.39
CA ASP A 110 -3.05 31.70 33.36
C ASP A 110 -1.56 31.93 33.68
N ARG A 111 -0.88 30.90 34.20
CA ARG A 111 0.54 30.92 34.56
C ARG A 111 1.29 29.76 33.92
N SER A 112 2.59 29.95 33.73
CA SER A 112 3.42 28.96 33.05
C SER A 112 3.71 27.73 33.93
N ALA A 113 4.07 26.62 33.30
CA ALA A 113 4.54 25.42 34.00
C ALA A 113 5.71 25.71 34.95
N GLY A 114 6.64 26.59 34.55
CA GLY A 114 7.78 26.98 35.38
C GLY A 114 7.36 27.75 36.65
N TYR A 115 6.33 28.59 36.55
CA TYR A 115 5.77 29.32 37.68
C TYR A 115 5.22 28.36 38.76
N TRP A 116 4.41 27.38 38.34
CA TRP A 116 3.84 26.42 39.28
C TRP A 116 4.88 25.49 39.91
N ARG A 117 5.89 25.06 39.13
CA ARG A 117 7.03 24.31 39.69
C ARG A 117 7.82 25.13 40.71
N ALA A 118 8.06 26.41 40.44
CA ALA A 118 8.75 27.31 41.38
C ALA A 118 7.95 27.55 42.67
N LYS A 119 6.62 27.46 42.62
CA LYS A 119 5.73 27.49 43.78
C LYS A 119 5.58 26.13 44.50
N GLY A 120 6.30 25.10 44.07
CA GLY A 120 6.27 23.76 44.66
C GLY A 120 5.15 22.86 44.14
N ASN A 121 4.30 23.34 43.22
CA ASN A 121 3.23 22.54 42.64
C ASN A 121 3.69 21.85 41.35
N LEU A 122 4.43 20.75 41.53
CA LEU A 122 5.00 19.96 40.45
C LEU A 122 3.92 19.34 39.56
N ALA A 123 2.81 18.86 40.14
CA ALA A 123 1.71 18.25 39.41
C ALA A 123 1.09 19.20 38.38
N TRP A 124 0.85 20.46 38.75
CA TRP A 124 0.30 21.47 37.84
C TRP A 124 1.31 21.88 36.77
N GLY A 125 2.58 22.02 37.15
CA GLY A 125 3.66 22.30 36.19
C GLY A 125 3.88 21.17 35.18
N ASP A 126 3.71 19.91 35.59
CA ASP A 126 3.80 18.74 34.73
C ASP A 126 2.57 18.61 33.82
N ALA A 127 1.36 18.85 34.35
CA ALA A 127 0.12 18.86 33.57
C ALA A 127 0.13 19.92 32.46
N ILE A 128 0.51 21.17 32.76
CA ILE A 128 0.57 22.24 31.74
C ILE A 128 1.60 21.90 30.65
N ARG A 129 2.76 21.37 31.04
CA ARG A 129 3.81 20.97 30.09
C ARG A 129 3.32 19.81 29.20
N GLY A 130 2.72 18.79 29.81
CA GLY A 130 2.18 17.62 29.10
C GLY A 130 1.08 18.03 28.13
N PHE A 131 0.11 18.83 28.60
CA PHE A 131 -0.96 19.37 27.76
C PHE A 131 -0.42 20.15 26.57
N ARG A 132 0.48 21.10 26.79
CA ARG A 132 1.06 21.93 25.73
C ARG A 132 1.81 21.11 24.69
N VAL A 133 2.69 20.21 25.12
CA VAL A 133 3.49 19.38 24.19
C VAL A 133 2.58 18.47 23.38
N SER A 134 1.64 17.78 24.04
CA SER A 134 0.73 16.85 23.36
C SER A 134 -0.21 17.59 22.39
N MET A 135 -0.74 18.76 22.76
CA MET A 135 -1.61 19.56 21.88
C MET A 135 -0.88 20.13 20.67
N VAL A 136 0.34 20.65 20.85
CA VAL A 136 1.18 21.11 19.74
C VAL A 136 1.53 19.96 18.81
N ALA A 137 1.92 18.81 19.36
CA ALA A 137 2.24 17.62 18.57
C ALA A 137 0.99 17.09 17.83
N MET A 138 -0.16 17.02 18.51
CA MET A 138 -1.43 16.63 17.90
C MET A 138 -1.77 17.52 16.70
N GLY A 139 -1.87 18.84 16.91
CA GLY A 139 -2.17 19.78 15.84
C GLY A 139 -1.11 19.81 14.73
N GLY A 140 0.17 19.71 15.09
CA GLY A 140 1.29 19.66 14.14
C GLY A 140 1.26 18.44 13.24
N PHE A 141 1.10 17.24 13.80
CA PHE A 141 0.97 16.01 13.01
C PHE A 141 -0.31 16.00 12.17
N GLY A 142 -1.42 16.51 12.71
CA GLY A 142 -2.67 16.64 11.96
C GLY A 142 -2.55 17.57 10.75
N LEU A 143 -1.91 18.73 10.92
CA LEU A 143 -1.66 19.67 9.82
C LEU A 143 -0.69 19.11 8.77
N ALA A 144 0.36 18.41 9.19
CA ALA A 144 1.29 17.76 8.27
C ALA A 144 0.57 16.69 7.43
N ALA A 145 -0.24 15.83 8.06
CA ALA A 145 -1.02 14.80 7.38
C ALA A 145 -2.01 15.42 6.37
N VAL A 146 -2.81 16.38 6.82
CA VAL A 146 -3.80 17.08 5.97
C VAL A 146 -3.14 17.74 4.76
N THR A 147 -1.98 18.39 4.95
CA THR A 147 -1.28 19.06 3.85
C THR A 147 -0.83 18.05 2.80
N LEU A 148 -0.21 16.95 3.23
CA LEU A 148 0.25 15.88 2.33
C LEU A 148 -0.92 15.20 1.61
N GLU A 149 -2.01 14.91 2.32
CA GLU A 149 -3.18 14.28 1.71
C GLU A 149 -3.92 15.22 0.73
N LEU A 150 -3.96 16.54 0.99
CA LEU A 150 -4.53 17.50 0.03
C LEU A 150 -3.75 17.54 -1.28
N PHE A 151 -2.43 17.36 -1.25
CA PHE A 151 -1.64 17.21 -2.47
C PHE A 151 -2.01 15.93 -3.24
N ASP A 152 -2.20 14.81 -2.53
CA ASP A 152 -2.64 13.55 -3.12
C ASP A 152 -4.05 13.66 -3.74
N VAL A 153 -5.01 14.22 -2.99
CA VAL A 153 -6.39 14.49 -3.45
C VAL A 153 -6.41 15.40 -4.67
N ARG A 154 -5.53 16.40 -4.75
CA ARG A 154 -5.42 17.26 -5.93
C ARG A 154 -4.98 16.45 -7.15
N ASN A 155 -3.98 15.59 -6.99
CA ASN A 155 -3.51 14.73 -8.09
C ASN A 155 -4.60 13.73 -8.51
N ASP A 156 -5.28 13.10 -7.55
CA ASP A 156 -6.40 12.20 -7.80
C ASP A 156 -7.55 12.92 -8.52
N PHE A 157 -7.84 14.16 -8.18
CA PHE A 157 -8.88 14.96 -8.84
C PHE A 157 -8.61 15.16 -10.34
N TYR A 158 -7.35 15.41 -10.71
CA TYR A 158 -6.96 15.56 -12.12
C TYR A 158 -6.88 14.21 -12.85
N ALA A 159 -6.56 13.13 -12.13
CA ALA A 159 -6.53 11.77 -12.68
C ALA A 159 -7.93 11.11 -12.76
N ALA A 160 -8.92 11.67 -12.05
CA ALA A 160 -10.27 11.14 -11.98
C ALA A 160 -10.92 11.08 -13.37
N LYS A 161 -11.47 9.91 -13.68
CA LYS A 161 -11.97 9.60 -15.02
C LYS A 161 -13.46 9.92 -15.15
N THR A 162 -14.17 10.05 -14.03
CA THR A 162 -15.63 10.26 -13.98
C THR A 162 -16.04 11.42 -13.09
N SER A 163 -17.23 11.98 -13.31
CA SER A 163 -17.81 13.05 -12.50
C SER A 163 -18.16 12.57 -11.10
N GLU A 164 -18.62 11.33 -10.96
CA GLU A 164 -18.94 10.75 -9.64
C GLU A 164 -17.66 10.55 -8.80
N GLU A 165 -16.56 10.11 -9.44
CA GLU A 165 -15.23 10.09 -8.79
C GLU A 165 -14.80 11.51 -8.40
N LYS A 166 -14.97 12.51 -9.26
CA LYS A 166 -14.61 13.90 -8.97
C LYS A 166 -15.41 14.48 -7.81
N ASP A 167 -16.71 14.26 -7.78
CA ASP A 167 -17.59 14.72 -6.70
C ASP A 167 -17.20 14.06 -5.37
N ALA A 168 -16.95 12.75 -5.38
CA ALA A 168 -16.45 12.05 -4.20
C ALA A 168 -15.06 12.55 -3.78
N ILE A 169 -14.12 12.80 -4.70
CA ILE A 169 -12.81 13.39 -4.37
C ILE A 169 -12.97 14.79 -3.78
N ILE A 170 -13.89 15.62 -4.28
CA ILE A 170 -14.19 16.94 -3.72
C ILE A 170 -14.71 16.82 -2.28
N VAL A 171 -15.67 15.93 -2.02
CA VAL A 171 -16.21 15.71 -0.67
C VAL A 171 -15.14 15.20 0.29
N LYS A 172 -14.24 14.31 -0.19
CA LYS A 172 -13.07 13.85 0.57
C LYS A 172 -12.16 15.04 0.90
N GLY A 173 -11.85 15.87 -0.08
CA GLY A 173 -11.02 17.07 0.07
C GLY A 173 -11.60 18.09 1.07
N ILE A 174 -12.91 18.36 1.03
CA ILE A 174 -13.59 19.22 2.01
C ILE A 174 -13.46 18.65 3.42
N SER A 175 -13.61 17.34 3.57
CA SER A 175 -13.49 16.66 4.87
C SER A 175 -12.06 16.78 5.42
N ILE A 176 -11.05 16.53 4.60
CA ILE A 176 -9.63 16.68 4.96
C ILE A 176 -9.32 18.14 5.35
N PHE A 177 -9.83 19.11 4.59
CA PHE A 177 -9.67 20.53 4.92
C PHE A 177 -10.30 20.87 6.27
N ALA A 178 -11.51 20.37 6.55
CA ALA A 178 -12.18 20.57 7.84
C ALA A 178 -11.41 19.92 9.01
N MET A 179 -10.79 18.75 8.80
CA MET A 179 -9.85 18.16 9.78
C MET A 179 -8.61 19.05 10.00
N GLY A 180 -8.12 19.72 8.95
CA GLY A 180 -7.04 20.71 9.02
C GLY A 180 -7.40 21.93 9.87
N VAL A 181 -8.63 22.42 9.74
CA VAL A 181 -9.15 23.48 10.62
C VAL A 181 -9.14 23.00 12.08
N GLY A 182 -9.66 21.80 12.37
CA GLY A 182 -9.62 21.22 13.71
C GLY A 182 -8.20 21.10 14.28
N SER A 183 -7.25 20.62 13.45
CA SER A 183 -5.83 20.51 13.81
C SER A 183 -5.20 21.88 14.12
N THR A 184 -5.63 22.94 13.41
CA THR A 184 -5.21 24.32 13.70
C THR A 184 -5.68 24.78 15.07
N PHE A 185 -6.94 24.52 15.44
CA PHE A 185 -7.46 24.82 16.78
C PHE A 185 -6.65 24.08 17.87
N GLN A 186 -6.31 22.81 17.64
CA GLN A 186 -5.49 22.02 18.57
C GLN A 186 -4.06 22.58 18.71
N LEU A 187 -3.41 22.93 17.60
CA LEU A 187 -2.09 23.55 17.61
C LEU A 187 -2.09 24.88 18.37
N MET A 188 -3.07 25.74 18.08
CA MET A 188 -3.20 27.05 18.74
C MET A 188 -3.50 26.93 20.23
N ALA A 189 -4.31 25.96 20.63
CA ALA A 189 -4.55 25.64 22.04
C ALA A 189 -3.26 25.19 22.76
N GLY A 190 -2.41 24.41 22.08
CA GLY A 190 -1.10 24.02 22.61
C GLY A 190 -0.12 25.20 22.73
N LEU A 191 -0.04 26.06 21.71
CA LEU A 191 0.82 27.24 21.71
C LEU A 191 0.40 28.28 22.75
N SER A 192 -0.92 28.45 22.92
CA SER A 192 -1.53 29.42 23.84
C SER A 192 -2.59 28.75 24.74
N PRO A 193 -2.20 28.04 25.81
CA PRO A 193 -3.12 27.27 26.64
C PRO A 193 -4.25 28.09 27.29
N ALA A 194 -4.00 29.35 27.66
CA ALA A 194 -5.02 30.22 28.26
C ALA A 194 -5.99 30.87 27.25
N SER A 195 -5.98 30.44 25.98
CA SER A 195 -6.75 31.09 24.92
C SER A 195 -8.13 30.44 24.69
N VAL A 196 -8.97 31.15 23.91
CA VAL A 196 -10.27 30.64 23.44
C VAL A 196 -10.13 29.35 22.61
N PHE A 197 -8.96 29.13 21.98
CA PHE A 197 -8.69 27.90 21.23
C PHE A 197 -8.73 26.65 22.12
N THR A 198 -8.24 26.74 23.36
CA THR A 198 -8.31 25.63 24.33
C THR A 198 -9.75 25.31 24.72
N ILE A 199 -10.57 26.35 24.91
CA ILE A 199 -12.00 26.18 25.24
C ILE A 199 -12.72 25.47 24.10
N VAL A 200 -12.44 25.85 22.85
CA VAL A 200 -13.03 25.23 21.66
C VAL A 200 -12.53 23.80 21.48
N ALA A 201 -11.21 23.58 21.46
CA ALA A 201 -10.61 22.27 21.16
C ALA A 201 -10.95 21.20 22.21
N MET A 202 -11.16 21.60 23.47
CA MET A 202 -11.51 20.68 24.56
C MET A 202 -13.03 20.57 24.81
N SER A 203 -13.85 21.24 23.99
CA SER A 203 -15.29 21.17 24.13
C SER A 203 -15.87 19.84 23.64
N PRO A 204 -16.93 19.30 24.25
CA PRO A 204 -17.54 18.05 23.80
C PRO A 204 -18.06 18.10 22.36
N TRP A 205 -18.59 19.25 21.91
CA TRP A 205 -19.12 19.42 20.56
C TRP A 205 -18.01 19.35 19.50
N PHE A 206 -16.79 19.78 19.81
CA PHE A 206 -15.66 19.73 18.90
C PHE A 206 -15.28 18.28 18.55
N SER A 207 -15.27 17.38 19.55
CA SER A 207 -15.07 15.95 19.32
C SER A 207 -16.18 15.33 18.47
N VAL A 208 -17.45 15.72 18.70
CA VAL A 208 -18.58 15.28 17.88
C VAL A 208 -18.44 15.76 16.43
N ALA A 209 -18.04 17.02 16.23
CA ALA A 209 -17.81 17.58 14.89
C ALA A 209 -16.69 16.82 14.16
N LEU A 210 -15.56 16.56 14.81
CA LEU A 210 -14.47 15.78 14.24
C LEU A 210 -14.89 14.34 13.90
N LEU A 211 -15.73 13.71 14.72
CA LEU A 211 -16.27 12.38 14.45
C LEU A 211 -17.17 12.36 13.20
N VAL A 212 -18.03 13.37 13.03
CA VAL A 212 -18.88 13.51 11.84
C VAL A 212 -18.02 13.70 10.59
N ILE A 213 -17.02 14.59 10.65
CA ILE A 213 -16.08 14.82 9.55
C ILE A 213 -15.31 13.53 9.21
N GLY A 214 -14.84 12.80 10.22
CA GLY A 214 -14.17 11.50 10.05
C GLY A 214 -15.07 10.44 9.41
N SER A 215 -16.35 10.41 9.77
CA SER A 215 -17.34 9.51 9.16
C SER A 215 -17.55 9.85 7.69
N ILE A 216 -17.73 11.13 7.34
CA ILE A 216 -17.87 11.56 5.94
C ILE A 216 -16.64 11.14 5.13
N TYR A 217 -15.44 11.43 5.63
CA TYR A 217 -14.19 11.01 5.02
C TYR A 217 -14.15 9.49 4.72
N LEU A 218 -14.55 8.67 5.69
CA LEU A 218 -14.54 7.20 5.55
C LEU A 218 -15.56 6.74 4.49
N PHE A 219 -16.80 7.22 4.54
CA PHE A 219 -17.82 6.86 3.56
C PHE A 219 -17.45 7.30 2.15
N THR A 220 -16.86 8.47 2.00
CA THR A 220 -16.40 8.95 0.70
C THR A 220 -15.22 8.13 0.17
N THR A 221 -14.28 7.73 1.04
CA THR A 221 -13.19 6.82 0.66
C THR A 221 -13.72 5.46 0.22
N MET A 222 -14.74 4.93 0.91
CA MET A 222 -15.41 3.69 0.52
C MET A 222 -16.12 3.83 -0.83
N ALA A 223 -16.79 4.95 -1.09
CA ALA A 223 -17.41 5.24 -2.38
C ALA A 223 -16.36 5.32 -3.50
N LEU A 224 -15.21 5.94 -3.27
CA LEU A 224 -14.11 5.99 -4.25
C LEU A 224 -13.55 4.60 -4.57
N SER A 225 -13.40 3.74 -3.55
CA SER A 225 -13.00 2.35 -3.77
C SER A 225 -14.05 1.57 -4.56
N TYR A 226 -15.33 1.82 -4.34
CA TYR A 226 -16.41 1.23 -5.13
C TYR A 226 -16.41 1.72 -6.59
N PHE A 227 -16.00 2.97 -6.83
CA PHE A 227 -15.88 3.52 -8.18
C PHE A 227 -14.63 3.07 -8.94
N LYS A 228 -13.64 2.44 -8.28
CA LYS A 228 -12.49 1.87 -9.00
C LYS A 228 -12.97 0.79 -9.98
N GLN A 229 -12.85 1.09 -11.26
CA GLN A 229 -13.17 0.17 -12.35
C GLN A 229 -11.89 -0.51 -12.84
N ASP A 230 -11.94 -1.83 -12.98
CA ASP A 230 -10.96 -2.63 -13.71
C ASP A 230 -10.96 -2.23 -15.21
N SER A 231 -9.97 -2.72 -15.97
CA SER A 231 -9.86 -2.35 -17.39
C SER A 231 -11.12 -2.71 -18.18
N VAL A 232 -11.76 -3.84 -17.86
CA VAL A 232 -13.05 -4.28 -18.45
C VAL A 232 -14.19 -3.34 -18.10
N GLY A 233 -14.38 -3.01 -16.82
CA GLY A 233 -15.44 -2.12 -16.36
C GLY A 233 -15.31 -0.72 -16.94
N TRP A 234 -14.07 -0.22 -17.05
CA TRP A 234 -13.78 1.04 -17.69
C TRP A 234 -14.09 1.02 -19.19
N TRP A 235 -13.70 -0.06 -19.89
CA TRP A 235 -14.03 -0.24 -21.30
C TRP A 235 -15.55 -0.30 -21.51
N LEU A 236 -16.30 -1.09 -20.74
CA LEU A 236 -17.76 -1.20 -20.82
C LEU A 236 -18.46 0.15 -20.62
N ARG A 237 -17.90 1.04 -19.79
CA ARG A 237 -18.43 2.39 -19.57
C ARG A 237 -18.18 3.34 -20.73
N LYS A 238 -17.15 3.10 -21.54
CA LYS A 238 -16.79 3.92 -22.71
C LYS A 238 -17.27 3.36 -24.04
N CYS A 239 -17.53 2.06 -24.12
CA CYS A 239 -17.81 1.40 -25.38
C CYS A 239 -19.15 1.83 -26.00
N CYS A 240 -19.35 1.45 -27.26
CA CYS A 240 -20.59 1.75 -27.98
C CYS A 240 -21.88 1.18 -27.36
N TRP A 241 -21.80 0.22 -26.44
CA TRP A 241 -22.95 -0.33 -25.69
C TRP A 241 -23.25 0.41 -24.38
N SER A 242 -22.37 1.32 -23.96
CA SER A 242 -22.52 2.05 -22.70
C SER A 242 -23.80 2.88 -22.65
N LYS A 243 -24.58 2.77 -21.57
CA LYS A 243 -25.76 3.62 -21.37
C LYS A 243 -25.39 5.08 -21.03
N THR A 244 -24.18 5.32 -20.54
CA THR A 244 -23.69 6.67 -20.19
C THR A 244 -23.01 7.32 -21.39
N LEU A 245 -23.71 8.27 -22.04
CA LEU A 245 -23.23 8.93 -23.25
C LEU A 245 -22.00 9.82 -23.01
N ASP A 246 -21.86 10.39 -21.82
CA ASP A 246 -20.84 11.39 -21.49
C ASP A 246 -19.41 10.85 -21.51
N TYR A 247 -19.26 9.54 -21.29
CA TYR A 247 -17.95 8.87 -21.25
C TYR A 247 -17.65 8.07 -22.52
N ARG A 248 -18.59 8.01 -23.46
CA ARG A 248 -18.48 7.15 -24.63
C ARG A 248 -17.35 7.62 -25.54
N TYR A 249 -16.65 6.68 -26.17
CA TYR A 249 -15.74 7.02 -27.26
C TYR A 249 -16.47 7.88 -28.31
N PRO A 250 -15.81 8.91 -28.87
CA PRO A 250 -16.41 9.76 -29.88
C PRO A 250 -16.93 8.93 -31.06
N LYS A 251 -18.09 9.31 -31.63
CA LYS A 251 -18.63 8.68 -32.85
C LYS A 251 -17.84 9.06 -34.12
N THR A 252 -16.53 9.18 -34.00
CA THR A 252 -15.58 9.43 -35.10
C THR A 252 -14.88 8.12 -35.49
N ALA A 253 -14.22 8.09 -36.64
CA ALA A 253 -13.42 6.93 -37.04
C ALA A 253 -12.32 6.61 -36.01
N LYS A 254 -11.69 7.65 -35.45
CA LYS A 254 -10.68 7.53 -34.39
C LYS A 254 -11.27 6.92 -33.11
N GLY A 255 -12.39 7.44 -32.62
CA GLY A 255 -13.02 6.92 -31.40
C GLY A 255 -13.47 5.46 -31.52
N LYS A 256 -13.94 5.02 -32.69
CA LYS A 256 -14.22 3.60 -32.95
C LYS A 256 -12.96 2.74 -32.93
N SER A 257 -11.87 3.23 -33.51
CA SER A 257 -10.58 2.53 -33.47
C SER A 257 -10.04 2.43 -32.05
N ASP A 258 -10.21 3.46 -31.23
CA ASP A 258 -9.77 3.49 -29.83
C ASP A 258 -10.61 2.53 -28.96
N ASP A 259 -11.92 2.42 -29.21
CA ASP A 259 -12.82 1.46 -28.55
C ASP A 259 -12.38 0.01 -28.81
N VAL A 260 -12.18 -0.34 -30.09
CA VAL A 260 -11.72 -1.68 -30.51
C VAL A 260 -10.32 -1.96 -29.97
N ARG A 261 -9.41 -0.97 -30.01
CA ARG A 261 -8.06 -1.13 -29.48
C ARG A 261 -8.06 -1.43 -27.98
N ALA A 262 -8.82 -0.66 -27.19
CA ALA A 262 -8.91 -0.90 -25.75
C ALA A 262 -9.46 -2.31 -25.43
N LEU A 263 -10.43 -2.81 -26.21
CA LEU A 263 -10.91 -4.18 -26.07
C LEU A 263 -9.84 -5.22 -26.41
N ILE A 264 -9.11 -5.02 -27.52
CA ILE A 264 -8.02 -5.91 -27.94
C ILE A 264 -6.92 -5.94 -26.87
N GLU A 265 -6.55 -4.79 -26.31
CA GLU A 265 -5.55 -4.70 -25.22
C GLU A 265 -5.98 -5.52 -24.00
N ILE A 266 -7.26 -5.48 -23.63
CA ILE A 266 -7.82 -6.29 -22.52
C ILE A 266 -7.81 -7.77 -22.87
N GLN A 267 -8.22 -8.15 -24.08
CA GLN A 267 -8.24 -9.55 -24.53
C GLN A 267 -6.83 -10.14 -24.62
N LEU A 268 -5.84 -9.32 -24.96
CA LEU A 268 -4.44 -9.72 -25.04
C LEU A 268 -3.76 -9.77 -23.66
N SER A 269 -4.41 -9.31 -22.58
CA SER A 269 -3.81 -9.35 -21.24
C SER A 269 -3.47 -10.79 -20.83
N PRO A 270 -2.20 -11.09 -20.53
CA PRO A 270 -1.82 -12.40 -20.04
C PRO A 270 -2.31 -12.59 -18.61
N GLN A 271 -2.35 -13.85 -18.17
CA GLN A 271 -2.58 -14.22 -16.77
C GLN A 271 -1.32 -14.88 -16.23
N ILE A 272 -0.94 -14.53 -15.00
CA ILE A 272 0.27 -15.07 -14.38
C ILE A 272 -0.12 -15.79 -13.11
N HIS A 273 0.41 -17.00 -12.96
CA HIS A 273 0.35 -17.77 -11.72
C HIS A 273 1.76 -18.06 -11.22
N VAL A 274 2.06 -17.68 -9.98
CA VAL A 274 3.39 -17.89 -9.37
C VAL A 274 3.23 -18.65 -8.05
N LYS A 275 4.11 -19.61 -7.82
CA LYS A 275 4.16 -20.37 -6.57
C LYS A 275 5.59 -20.63 -6.14
N SER A 276 5.92 -20.27 -4.90
CA SER A 276 7.24 -20.48 -4.31
C SER A 276 7.51 -21.97 -4.08
N THR A 277 8.73 -22.41 -4.41
CA THR A 277 9.25 -23.75 -4.12
C THR A 277 10.16 -23.70 -2.90
N VAL A 278 10.13 -24.76 -2.09
CA VAL A 278 10.92 -24.85 -0.85
C VAL A 278 11.66 -26.17 -0.78
N HIS A 279 12.87 -26.16 -0.22
CA HIS A 279 13.54 -27.34 0.31
C HIS A 279 13.59 -27.28 1.83
N TYR A 280 13.75 -28.44 2.46
CA TYR A 280 13.77 -28.54 3.90
C TYR A 280 15.20 -28.66 4.41
N GLU A 281 15.61 -27.76 5.29
CA GLU A 281 16.91 -27.75 5.94
C GLU A 281 16.77 -28.09 7.43
N ASN A 282 17.66 -28.94 7.94
CA ASN A 282 17.73 -29.21 9.37
C ASN A 282 18.54 -28.10 10.05
N ARG A 283 17.88 -27.30 10.88
CA ARG A 283 18.53 -26.27 11.70
C ARG A 283 18.75 -26.78 13.11
N TYR A 284 19.96 -26.53 13.63
CA TYR A 284 20.38 -26.95 14.96
C TYR A 284 19.87 -25.96 16.02
N LEU A 285 19.17 -26.46 17.03
CA LEU A 285 18.57 -25.65 18.10
C LEU A 285 19.43 -25.60 19.39
N GLY A 286 20.60 -26.25 19.38
CA GLY A 286 21.36 -26.52 20.61
C GLY A 286 20.86 -27.78 21.32
N LYS A 287 21.75 -28.44 22.08
CA LYS A 287 21.48 -29.70 22.85
C LYS A 287 21.14 -30.95 22.03
N GLY A 288 21.53 -31.01 20.76
CA GLY A 288 21.37 -32.23 19.94
C GLY A 288 20.05 -32.31 19.17
N ASP A 289 19.15 -31.35 19.38
CA ASP A 289 17.86 -31.29 18.69
C ASP A 289 17.98 -30.52 17.36
N TYR A 290 17.38 -31.09 16.32
CA TYR A 290 17.24 -30.51 14.99
C TYR A 290 15.76 -30.30 14.68
N TYR A 291 15.45 -29.21 13.99
CA TYR A 291 14.12 -29.00 13.42
C TYR A 291 14.23 -28.69 11.93
N SER A 292 13.26 -29.17 11.17
CA SER A 292 13.18 -28.99 9.72
C SER A 292 12.51 -27.65 9.41
N VAL A 293 13.20 -26.81 8.64
CA VAL A 293 12.72 -25.50 8.21
C VAL A 293 12.57 -25.50 6.70
N ALA A 294 11.40 -25.09 6.22
CA ALA A 294 11.20 -24.82 4.79
C ALA A 294 11.93 -23.54 4.40
N VAL A 295 12.87 -23.65 3.48
CA VAL A 295 13.65 -22.55 2.93
C VAL A 295 13.32 -22.43 1.45
N GLN A 296 13.01 -21.21 1.00
CA GLN A 296 12.74 -20.95 -0.41
C GLN A 296 13.99 -21.21 -1.24
N ASN A 297 13.81 -21.85 -2.40
CA ASN A 297 14.88 -22.07 -3.38
C ASN A 297 14.55 -21.60 -4.79
N GLY A 298 13.31 -21.14 -5.03
CA GLY A 298 12.84 -20.75 -6.35
C GLY A 298 11.35 -20.52 -6.39
N ALA A 299 10.83 -20.35 -7.59
CA ALA A 299 9.41 -20.32 -7.85
C ALA A 299 9.08 -20.99 -9.19
N GLY A 300 7.98 -21.73 -9.20
CA GLY A 300 7.29 -22.06 -10.44
C GLY A 300 6.52 -20.84 -10.94
N VAL A 301 6.56 -20.61 -12.24
CA VAL A 301 5.89 -19.51 -12.91
C VAL A 301 5.13 -20.06 -14.10
N GLN A 302 3.84 -19.75 -14.20
CA GLN A 302 3.01 -20.03 -15.36
C GLN A 302 2.53 -18.71 -15.95
N VAL A 303 2.83 -18.47 -17.23
CA VAL A 303 2.32 -17.35 -18.00
C VAL A 303 1.32 -17.90 -19.02
N ARG A 304 0.05 -17.58 -18.84
CA ARG A 304 -1.01 -17.88 -19.80
C ARG A 304 -1.11 -16.73 -20.80
N LEU A 305 -0.65 -16.98 -22.00
CA LEU A 305 -0.72 -16.08 -23.15
C LEU A 305 -1.98 -16.39 -23.98
N PRO A 306 -2.72 -15.38 -24.41
CA PRO A 306 -3.87 -15.57 -25.30
C PRO A 306 -3.47 -16.24 -26.62
N ASN A 307 -4.35 -17.08 -27.17
CA ASN A 307 -4.09 -17.79 -28.43
C ASN A 307 -3.75 -16.87 -29.63
N LEU A 308 -4.20 -15.62 -29.61
CA LEU A 308 -3.92 -14.59 -30.61
C LEU A 308 -2.44 -14.23 -30.74
N VAL A 309 -1.60 -14.66 -29.80
CA VAL A 309 -0.15 -14.38 -29.78
C VAL A 309 0.65 -15.43 -30.57
N ARG A 310 0.00 -16.43 -31.16
CA ARG A 310 0.66 -17.45 -32.01
C ARG A 310 1.27 -16.83 -33.26
N GLY A 311 2.45 -17.33 -33.64
CA GLY A 311 3.23 -16.81 -34.78
C GLY A 311 3.98 -15.51 -34.47
N GLU A 312 3.93 -15.01 -33.24
CA GLU A 312 4.49 -13.71 -32.84
C GLU A 312 5.56 -13.89 -31.75
N SER A 313 6.54 -12.98 -31.74
CA SER A 313 7.65 -13.02 -30.78
C SER A 313 7.33 -12.19 -29.54
N VAL A 314 7.17 -12.83 -28.39
CA VAL A 314 6.84 -12.17 -27.12
C VAL A 314 8.12 -11.81 -26.39
N HIS A 315 8.27 -10.55 -26.00
CA HIS A 315 9.41 -10.12 -25.21
C HIS A 315 8.99 -10.05 -23.75
N PHE A 316 9.87 -10.45 -22.85
CA PHE A 316 9.60 -10.37 -21.43
C PHE A 316 10.83 -9.93 -20.64
N ASN A 317 10.57 -9.41 -19.46
CA ASN A 317 11.60 -9.10 -18.49
C ASN A 317 11.14 -9.61 -17.13
N ILE A 318 12.04 -10.29 -16.42
CA ILE A 318 11.75 -10.92 -15.14
C ILE A 318 12.84 -10.55 -14.14
N VAL A 319 12.41 -10.09 -12.97
CA VAL A 319 13.32 -9.75 -11.87
C VAL A 319 12.76 -10.29 -10.56
N SER A 320 13.64 -10.75 -9.69
CA SER A 320 13.31 -10.99 -8.29
C SER A 320 13.55 -9.71 -7.52
N SER A 321 12.71 -9.47 -6.53
CA SER A 321 12.88 -8.33 -5.66
C SER A 321 12.58 -8.73 -4.22
N LYS A 322 13.32 -8.13 -3.28
CA LYS A 322 13.19 -8.38 -1.85
C LYS A 322 12.65 -7.16 -1.16
N ARG A 323 12.07 -7.40 0.01
CA ARG A 323 11.71 -6.33 0.93
C ARG A 323 12.60 -6.36 2.16
N PRO A 324 13.65 -5.53 2.23
CA PRO A 324 14.48 -5.44 3.42
C PRO A 324 13.61 -5.13 4.65
N TRP A 325 13.71 -5.97 5.68
CA TRP A 325 12.99 -5.81 6.96
C TRP A 325 11.45 -5.69 6.86
N GLY A 326 10.82 -6.08 5.74
CA GLY A 326 9.36 -6.08 5.56
C GLY A 326 8.69 -4.69 5.51
N VAL A 327 9.46 -3.61 5.71
CA VAL A 327 8.97 -2.22 5.84
C VAL A 327 9.87 -1.20 5.13
N LEU A 328 10.74 -1.64 4.23
CA LEU A 328 11.54 -0.76 3.37
C LEU A 328 11.07 -0.86 1.91
N PRO A 329 11.50 0.08 1.03
CA PRO A 329 11.31 -0.06 -0.41
C PRO A 329 11.69 -1.45 -0.89
N ILE A 330 10.96 -1.95 -1.89
CA ILE A 330 11.42 -3.12 -2.60
C ILE A 330 12.76 -2.78 -3.25
N GLU A 331 13.70 -3.71 -3.14
CA GLU A 331 14.98 -3.62 -3.80
C GLU A 331 15.10 -4.81 -4.76
N LYS A 332 15.46 -4.53 -6.01
CA LYS A 332 15.79 -5.58 -6.97
C LYS A 332 16.94 -6.43 -6.43
N ILE A 333 16.80 -7.74 -6.56
CA ILE A 333 17.91 -8.68 -6.37
C ILE A 333 18.50 -8.93 -7.76
N ASP A 334 19.77 -8.62 -7.94
CA ASP A 334 20.48 -8.82 -9.21
C ASP A 334 20.83 -10.31 -9.41
N ASP A 335 19.80 -11.13 -9.62
CA ASP A 335 19.92 -12.49 -10.13
C ASP A 335 19.50 -12.53 -11.60
N ALA A 336 20.31 -13.15 -12.45
CA ALA A 336 20.00 -13.33 -13.87
C ALA A 336 18.92 -14.41 -14.06
N LEU A 337 17.65 -14.05 -13.82
CA LEU A 337 16.51 -14.96 -13.94
C LEU A 337 16.14 -15.26 -15.40
N HIS A 338 16.54 -14.41 -16.34
CA HIS A 338 16.16 -14.51 -17.76
C HIS A 338 16.54 -15.83 -18.40
N GLN A 339 17.75 -16.33 -18.12
CA GLN A 339 18.23 -17.60 -18.67
C GLN A 339 17.41 -18.76 -18.11
N ALA A 340 17.26 -18.83 -16.79
CA ALA A 340 16.46 -19.89 -16.15
C ALA A 340 14.99 -19.87 -16.62
N PHE A 341 14.41 -18.69 -16.81
CA PHE A 341 13.03 -18.54 -17.27
C PHE A 341 12.82 -19.15 -18.66
N LEU A 342 13.79 -19.00 -19.56
CA LEU A 342 13.76 -19.58 -20.91
C LEU A 342 14.18 -21.06 -20.95
N ASP A 343 15.36 -21.36 -20.43
CA ASP A 343 16.02 -22.67 -20.61
C ASP A 343 15.25 -23.81 -19.90
N ARG A 344 14.47 -23.47 -18.88
CA ARG A 344 13.66 -24.42 -18.09
C ARG A 344 12.19 -24.38 -18.42
N GLY A 345 11.77 -23.52 -19.34
CA GLY A 345 10.37 -23.33 -19.63
C GLY A 345 9.83 -24.30 -20.67
N GLN A 346 8.56 -24.67 -20.52
CA GLN A 346 7.87 -25.64 -21.33
C GLN A 346 6.43 -25.19 -21.58
N PHE A 347 5.89 -25.50 -22.75
CA PHE A 347 4.47 -25.30 -22.99
C PHE A 347 3.64 -26.35 -22.24
N ARG A 348 2.50 -25.93 -21.68
CA ARG A 348 1.54 -26.78 -20.97
C ARG A 348 0.15 -26.63 -21.56
N LYS A 349 -0.70 -27.62 -21.32
CA LYS A 349 -2.12 -27.56 -21.74
C LYS A 349 -2.88 -26.56 -20.89
N ALA A 350 -3.88 -25.89 -21.47
CA ALA A 350 -4.67 -24.87 -20.77
C ALA A 350 -5.26 -25.33 -19.42
N GLU A 351 -5.62 -26.62 -19.32
CA GLU A 351 -6.16 -27.26 -18.11
C GLU A 351 -5.19 -27.30 -16.91
N GLN A 352 -3.88 -27.15 -17.17
CA GLN A 352 -2.81 -27.22 -16.16
C GLN A 352 -2.51 -25.87 -15.53
N PHE A 353 -3.19 -24.80 -15.94
CA PHE A 353 -3.04 -23.49 -15.31
C PHE A 353 -3.40 -23.54 -13.83
N GLY A 354 -2.58 -22.92 -12.98
CA GLY A 354 -2.72 -22.95 -11.52
C GLY A 354 -2.14 -24.20 -10.85
N MET A 355 -1.66 -25.18 -11.62
CA MET A 355 -1.15 -26.46 -11.08
C MET A 355 0.38 -26.49 -11.03
N LEU A 356 0.97 -25.73 -10.10
CA LEU A 356 2.42 -25.75 -9.87
C LEU A 356 2.85 -26.72 -8.75
N THR A 357 3.89 -27.50 -9.02
CA THR A 357 4.50 -28.39 -8.03
C THR A 357 5.42 -27.63 -7.07
N ASN A 358 5.72 -28.21 -5.90
CA ASN A 358 6.68 -27.63 -4.94
C ASN A 358 8.14 -28.02 -5.23
N LYS A 359 8.41 -28.69 -6.36
CA LYS A 359 9.75 -29.15 -6.72
C LYS A 359 10.32 -28.30 -7.85
N PRO A 360 11.65 -28.09 -7.90
CA PRO A 360 12.30 -27.49 -9.05
C PRO A 360 11.98 -28.29 -10.32
N ALA A 361 11.63 -27.60 -11.40
CA ALA A 361 11.57 -28.20 -12.72
C ALA A 361 13.01 -28.41 -13.24
N GLY A 362 13.25 -29.54 -13.91
CA GLY A 362 14.52 -29.79 -14.63
C GLY A 362 14.66 -28.89 -15.86
N GLU A 363 15.77 -29.02 -16.59
CA GLU A 363 15.93 -28.30 -17.85
C GLU A 363 14.91 -28.81 -18.88
N ALA A 364 14.36 -27.90 -19.69
CA ALA A 364 13.41 -28.28 -20.72
C ALA A 364 14.05 -29.15 -21.82
N SER A 365 15.36 -28.98 -22.03
CA SER A 365 16.20 -29.78 -22.94
C SER A 365 16.29 -31.26 -22.56
N GLU A 366 16.16 -31.58 -21.27
CA GLU A 366 16.27 -32.95 -20.74
C GLU A 366 14.93 -33.70 -20.77
N ASP A 367 13.83 -32.96 -20.91
CA ASP A 367 12.48 -33.50 -21.03
C ASP A 367 12.11 -33.71 -22.51
N PHE A 368 12.48 -34.89 -23.03
CA PHE A 368 12.15 -35.31 -24.39
C PHE A 368 10.64 -35.56 -24.61
N THR A 369 9.80 -35.39 -23.58
CA THR A 369 8.33 -35.40 -23.72
C THR A 369 7.82 -33.99 -24.04
N TYR A 370 8.39 -33.41 -25.09
CA TYR A 370 7.91 -32.17 -25.68
C TYR A 370 6.40 -32.28 -25.94
N PRO A 371 5.55 -31.40 -25.39
CA PRO A 371 4.16 -31.38 -25.81
C PRO A 371 4.10 -30.77 -27.20
N LEU A 372 3.39 -31.44 -28.11
CA LEU A 372 2.78 -30.81 -29.28
C LEU A 372 2.22 -29.46 -28.83
N MET A 373 2.54 -28.38 -29.54
CA MET A 373 1.93 -27.05 -29.31
C MET A 373 0.44 -27.25 -28.98
N PRO A 374 -0.09 -26.63 -27.90
CA PRO A 374 -1.50 -26.76 -27.56
C PRO A 374 -2.36 -26.45 -28.79
N PRO A 375 -3.55 -27.07 -28.94
CA PRO A 375 -4.44 -26.83 -30.08
C PRO A 375 -4.61 -25.34 -30.38
N GLU A 376 -4.69 -24.96 -31.66
CA GLU A 376 -4.71 -23.55 -32.10
C GLU A 376 -5.75 -22.67 -31.38
N ASN A 377 -6.88 -23.26 -31.00
CA ASN A 377 -7.98 -22.57 -30.32
C ASN A 377 -7.78 -22.41 -28.80
N GLU A 378 -6.71 -22.96 -28.23
CA GLU A 378 -6.40 -22.88 -26.81
C GLU A 378 -5.32 -21.82 -26.52
N ASP A 379 -5.45 -21.19 -25.36
CA ASP A 379 -4.41 -20.32 -24.81
C ASP A 379 -3.13 -21.11 -24.53
N LEU A 380 -2.01 -20.42 -24.65
CA LEU A 380 -0.69 -20.99 -24.45
C LEU A 380 -0.27 -20.81 -23.00
N ILE A 381 0.14 -21.88 -22.34
CA ILE A 381 0.74 -21.77 -21.01
C ILE A 381 2.22 -22.01 -21.13
N TRP A 382 3.01 -21.00 -20.84
CA TRP A 382 4.45 -21.12 -20.60
C TRP A 382 4.67 -21.40 -19.11
N GLU A 383 5.08 -22.62 -18.77
CA GLU A 383 5.46 -23.02 -17.41
C GLU A 383 6.97 -23.10 -17.29
N THR A 384 7.54 -22.44 -16.29
CA THR A 384 8.98 -22.47 -16.02
C THR A 384 9.27 -22.46 -14.53
N TRP A 385 10.50 -22.76 -14.15
CA TRP A 385 10.99 -22.63 -12.79
C TRP A 385 12.21 -21.71 -12.78
N VAL A 386 12.19 -20.70 -11.91
CA VAL A 386 13.32 -19.78 -11.72
C VAL A 386 13.94 -19.97 -10.34
N PRO A 387 15.28 -20.04 -10.24
CA PRO A 387 15.96 -20.02 -8.95
C PRO A 387 15.76 -18.64 -8.33
N LEU A 388 15.48 -18.59 -7.03
CA LEU A 388 15.27 -17.35 -6.31
C LEU A 388 16.10 -17.36 -5.05
N ASP A 389 16.64 -16.20 -4.70
CA ASP A 389 17.24 -15.97 -3.40
C ASP A 389 16.23 -16.28 -2.27
N MET A 390 16.75 -16.74 -1.13
CA MET A 390 15.94 -17.07 0.04
C MET A 390 15.21 -15.85 0.63
N ASP A 391 15.73 -14.65 0.40
CA ASP A 391 15.15 -13.37 0.83
C ASP A 391 14.23 -12.75 -0.23
N ALA A 392 14.12 -13.34 -1.43
CA ALA A 392 13.22 -12.85 -2.47
C ALA A 392 11.76 -12.92 -1.98
N THR A 393 11.08 -11.78 -2.05
CA THR A 393 9.69 -11.62 -1.57
C THR A 393 8.71 -11.50 -2.73
N TYR A 394 9.16 -10.92 -3.85
CA TYR A 394 8.34 -10.69 -5.02
C TYR A 394 9.04 -11.17 -6.29
N LEU A 395 8.22 -11.49 -7.27
CA LEU A 395 8.62 -11.70 -8.65
C LEU A 395 7.89 -10.67 -9.52
N GLU A 396 8.65 -9.90 -10.28
CA GLU A 396 8.11 -8.89 -11.19
C GLU A 396 8.31 -9.33 -12.63
N LEU A 397 7.23 -9.24 -13.41
CA LEU A 397 7.22 -9.59 -14.83
C LEU A 397 6.70 -8.42 -15.65
N GLN A 398 7.41 -8.13 -16.73
CA GLN A 398 6.96 -7.23 -17.78
C GLN A 398 6.87 -8.00 -19.09
N ILE A 399 5.77 -7.83 -19.82
CA ILE A 399 5.53 -8.50 -21.10
C ILE A 399 5.23 -7.44 -22.17
N TRP A 400 5.93 -7.54 -23.29
CA TRP A 400 5.65 -6.75 -24.49
C TRP A 400 5.25 -7.65 -25.65
N TYR A 401 4.17 -7.27 -26.31
CA TYR A 401 3.81 -7.83 -27.61
C TYR A 401 4.43 -7.01 -28.74
N PRO A 402 4.64 -7.62 -29.91
CA PRO A 402 5.14 -6.93 -31.09
C PRO A 402 4.12 -5.93 -31.63
N VAL A 403 4.64 -4.96 -32.39
CA VAL A 403 3.86 -3.86 -33.00
C VAL A 403 2.80 -4.33 -33.99
N THR A 404 2.95 -5.56 -34.49
CA THR A 404 2.01 -6.29 -35.36
C THR A 404 0.70 -6.58 -34.64
N LEU A 405 0.75 -6.91 -33.34
CA LEU A 405 -0.40 -7.19 -32.49
C LEU A 405 -0.93 -5.93 -31.80
N ILE A 406 -0.05 -5.20 -31.11
CA ILE A 406 -0.41 -3.98 -30.37
C ILE A 406 0.61 -2.90 -30.66
N ASN A 407 0.15 -1.75 -31.15
CA ASN A 407 0.99 -0.57 -31.24
C ASN A 407 1.25 -0.02 -29.82
N PRO A 408 2.51 -0.01 -29.34
CA PRO A 408 2.85 0.37 -27.96
C PRO A 408 2.53 1.84 -27.63
N GLY A 409 2.25 2.69 -28.63
CA GLY A 409 1.97 4.11 -28.42
C GLY A 409 3.20 4.90 -27.94
N GLU A 410 2.98 6.13 -27.43
CA GLU A 410 4.07 6.98 -26.92
C GLU A 410 4.64 6.48 -25.57
N ASP A 411 3.90 5.66 -24.83
CA ASP A 411 4.23 5.23 -23.46
C ASP A 411 4.90 3.83 -23.37
N ASP A 412 5.37 3.26 -24.49
CA ASP A 412 5.91 1.89 -24.59
C ASP A 412 5.07 0.86 -23.81
N ARG A 413 3.76 0.80 -24.11
CA ARG A 413 2.82 0.01 -23.32
C ARG A 413 3.23 -1.46 -23.22
N SER A 414 3.26 -1.94 -21.97
CA SER A 414 3.59 -3.30 -21.58
C SER A 414 2.62 -3.79 -20.51
N TYR A 415 2.46 -5.10 -20.39
CA TYR A 415 1.74 -5.70 -19.28
C TYR A 415 2.69 -5.88 -18.09
N LEU A 416 2.28 -5.41 -16.93
CA LEU A 416 3.10 -5.32 -15.74
C LEU A 416 2.47 -6.12 -14.61
N PHE A 417 3.27 -6.96 -13.98
CA PHE A 417 2.81 -7.84 -12.92
C PHE A 417 3.81 -7.90 -11.80
N GLN A 418 3.28 -7.98 -10.60
CA GLN A 418 4.06 -8.23 -9.41
C GLN A 418 3.38 -9.22 -8.49
N MET A 419 4.10 -10.30 -8.25
CA MET A 419 3.58 -11.50 -7.63
C MET A 419 4.29 -11.70 -6.30
N GLU A 420 3.52 -11.74 -5.22
CA GLU A 420 4.06 -12.09 -3.90
C GLU A 420 4.36 -13.59 -3.86
N LEU A 421 5.57 -13.92 -3.42
CA LEU A 421 6.04 -15.30 -3.39
C LEU A 421 5.42 -16.02 -2.19
N GLY A 422 4.46 -16.89 -2.47
CA GLY A 422 3.75 -17.68 -1.46
C GLY A 422 3.75 -19.18 -1.79
N THR A 423 3.64 -20.01 -0.76
CA THR A 423 3.57 -21.48 -0.91
C THR A 423 2.22 -21.99 -1.42
N ARG A 424 1.17 -21.17 -1.34
CA ARG A 424 -0.18 -21.50 -1.86
C ARG A 424 -0.34 -21.21 -3.35
N GLY A 425 0.53 -20.37 -3.90
CA GLY A 425 0.40 -19.81 -5.24
C GLY A 425 -0.59 -18.63 -5.27
N ASP A 426 -0.31 -17.64 -6.12
CA ASP A 426 -1.19 -16.49 -6.37
C ASP A 426 -1.35 -16.28 -7.88
N THR A 427 -2.49 -15.72 -8.30
CA THR A 427 -2.81 -15.47 -9.70
C THR A 427 -3.15 -14.00 -9.91
N ALA A 428 -2.37 -13.32 -10.74
CA ALA A 428 -2.67 -11.96 -11.19
C ALA A 428 -3.37 -11.99 -12.55
N ILE A 429 -4.41 -11.15 -12.66
CA ILE A 429 -5.22 -10.94 -13.85
C ILE A 429 -5.23 -9.43 -14.09
N ASP A 430 -5.12 -9.02 -15.35
CA ASP A 430 -5.05 -7.61 -15.80
C ASP A 430 -3.71 -6.90 -15.47
N GLY A 431 -2.78 -6.97 -16.42
CA GLY A 431 -1.48 -6.28 -16.34
C GLY A 431 -1.48 -4.85 -16.90
N LEU A 432 -2.64 -4.28 -17.22
CA LEU A 432 -2.75 -2.93 -17.84
C LEU A 432 -2.77 -1.80 -16.81
N ALA A 433 -2.75 -2.12 -15.52
CA ALA A 433 -2.66 -1.12 -14.46
C ALA A 433 -1.35 -0.34 -14.59
N ALA A 434 -1.43 0.99 -14.46
CA ALA A 434 -0.24 1.85 -14.44
C ALA A 434 0.47 1.70 -13.09
N VAL A 435 1.38 0.72 -13.02
CA VAL A 435 2.20 0.40 -11.84
C VAL A 435 3.68 0.73 -12.15
N GLU A 436 4.42 1.33 -11.21
CA GLU A 436 5.82 1.73 -11.39
C GLU A 436 6.81 0.66 -10.90
N LEU A 437 6.92 -0.47 -11.60
CA LEU A 437 7.73 -1.61 -11.14
C LEU A 437 9.25 -1.46 -11.40
N GLU A 438 10.11 -2.08 -10.56
CA GLU A 438 11.58 -2.13 -10.74
C GLU A 438 11.95 -2.76 -12.09
N VAL A 439 11.15 -3.72 -12.56
CA VAL A 439 11.32 -4.35 -13.88
C VAL A 439 11.35 -3.32 -15.02
N LYS A 440 10.67 -2.16 -14.90
CA LYS A 440 10.69 -1.08 -15.91
C LYS A 440 12.04 -0.39 -16.06
N ALA A 441 12.88 -0.40 -15.02
CA ALA A 441 14.22 0.18 -15.07
C ALA A 441 15.15 -0.61 -16.02
N SER A 442 14.76 -1.82 -16.41
CA SER A 442 15.53 -2.62 -17.35
C SER A 442 15.18 -2.24 -18.79
N SER A 443 16.20 -2.10 -19.63
CA SER A 443 16.02 -1.77 -21.04
C SER A 443 15.31 -2.90 -21.80
N ARG A 444 14.50 -2.53 -22.80
CA ARG A 444 13.99 -3.43 -23.85
C ARG A 444 15.11 -4.02 -24.71
N ILE A 445 16.32 -3.43 -24.69
CA ILE A 445 17.48 -3.90 -25.45
C ILE A 445 18.07 -5.13 -24.75
N GLY A 446 18.07 -6.28 -25.44
CA GLY A 446 18.60 -7.54 -24.91
C GLY A 446 17.63 -8.29 -24.01
N THR A 447 16.33 -7.96 -24.04
CA THR A 447 15.31 -8.75 -23.35
C THR A 447 15.18 -10.13 -23.98
N PRO A 448 14.94 -11.17 -23.16
CA PRO A 448 14.66 -12.50 -23.68
C PRO A 448 13.36 -12.51 -24.50
N THR A 449 13.39 -13.32 -25.56
CA THR A 449 12.30 -13.45 -26.53
C THR A 449 11.79 -14.88 -26.52
N LEU A 450 10.47 -15.04 -26.39
CA LEU A 450 9.78 -16.31 -26.55
C LEU A 450 9.18 -16.33 -27.94
N GLU A 451 9.71 -17.22 -28.78
CA GLU A 451 9.15 -17.46 -30.11
C GLU A 451 7.94 -18.40 -29.98
N VAL A 452 6.77 -17.90 -30.37
CA VAL A 452 5.55 -18.69 -30.35
C VAL A 452 5.29 -19.22 -31.75
N ALA A 453 5.41 -20.53 -31.93
CA ALA A 453 5.14 -21.15 -33.23
C ALA A 453 3.67 -20.94 -33.66
N GLU A 454 3.46 -20.83 -34.97
CA GLU A 454 2.11 -20.70 -35.56
C GLU A 454 1.34 -22.02 -35.42
N ASP A 455 1.99 -23.16 -35.73
CA ASP A 455 1.39 -24.50 -35.78
C ASP A 455 2.23 -25.59 -35.08
N ILE A 456 1.62 -26.76 -34.90
CA ILE A 456 2.33 -28.02 -34.64
C ILE A 456 3.20 -28.32 -35.88
N PRO A 457 4.53 -28.50 -35.75
CA PRO A 457 5.32 -29.01 -36.86
C PRO A 457 4.82 -30.42 -37.22
N VAL A 458 4.35 -30.58 -38.45
CA VAL A 458 3.78 -31.82 -39.03
C VAL A 458 4.78 -32.97 -39.02
#